data_AF-A0A7X7JSI3-F1
#
_entry.id   AF-A0A7X7JSI3-F1
#
_cell.length_a   1.000
_cell.length_b   1.000
_cell.length_c   1.000
_cell.angle_alpha   90.00
_cell.angle_beta   90.00
_cell.angle_gamma   90.00
#
_symmetry.space_group_name_H-M   'P 1'
#
loop_
_entity.id
_entity.type
_entity.pdbx_description
1 polymer ?
#
loop_
_entity_poly.entity_id
_entity_poly.type
_entity_poly.pdbx_seq_one_letter_code
_entity_poly.pdbx_strand_id
1 'polypeptide(L)'
;TAGRPRSGTGDVPKNMLVLSSWAPNALPGGAAIPVGFKCRRLWLLLQNYVHPMKNYVVNGEIVLKYVDGTEHIESLVPPFNLDCYFQHFSRKGTPVPMGRLGPARFIHSGMLFAHADALEVACDPAVRLESVELRATCSEGVLGLVGMTAVGE
;
A
#
# COMPACT_ATOMS: atom_id res chain seq x y z
N THR A 1 -18.32 12.86 13.04
CA THR A 1 -17.61 11.69 12.47
C THR A 1 -16.48 11.29 13.41
N ALA A 2 -16.80 10.53 14.47
CA ALA A 2 -15.81 9.94 15.35
C ALA A 2 -15.23 8.70 14.65
N GLY A 3 -13.89 8.56 14.56
CA GLY A 3 -13.30 7.34 13.99
C GLY A 3 -12.14 7.52 13.01
N ARG A 4 -11.60 8.72 12.79
CA ARG A 4 -10.34 8.89 12.03
C ARG A 4 -9.24 9.42 12.93
N PRO A 5 -8.00 8.91 12.85
CA PRO A 5 -6.87 9.56 13.47
C PRO A 5 -6.69 10.91 12.79
N ARG A 6 -6.41 11.94 13.59
CA ARG A 6 -6.14 13.27 13.04
C ARG A 6 -4.83 13.22 12.27
N SER A 7 -4.72 14.01 11.20
CA SER A 7 -3.46 14.22 10.51
C SER A 7 -2.36 14.54 11.52
N GLY A 8 -1.19 13.93 11.35
CA GLY A 8 0.00 14.27 12.15
C GLY A 8 0.34 15.75 11.98
N THR A 9 1.07 16.32 12.93
CA THR A 9 1.50 17.73 12.93
C THR A 9 2.65 18.04 11.97
N GLY A 10 3.03 17.09 11.11
CA GLY A 10 4.11 17.26 10.13
C GLY A 10 3.63 17.84 8.80
N ASP A 11 4.57 18.34 8.00
CA ASP A 11 4.30 18.81 6.64
C ASP A 11 3.70 17.69 5.78
N VAL A 12 2.85 18.05 4.81
CA VAL A 12 2.33 17.11 3.82
C VAL A 12 3.49 16.61 2.96
N PRO A 13 3.79 15.30 2.95
CA PRO A 13 4.93 14.78 2.20
C PRO A 13 4.67 14.87 0.69
N LYS A 14 5.62 15.46 -0.05
CA LYS A 14 5.55 15.62 -1.52
C LYS A 14 5.77 14.31 -2.30
N ASN A 15 6.20 13.27 -1.62
CA ASN A 15 6.72 12.01 -2.18
C ASN A 15 5.87 10.78 -1.80
N MET A 16 4.64 10.97 -1.35
CA MET A 16 3.72 9.88 -1.05
C MET A 16 2.53 9.89 -2.02
N LEU A 17 2.17 8.71 -2.49
CA LEU A 17 0.94 8.49 -3.23
C LEU A 17 -0.14 8.01 -2.26
N VAL A 18 -1.35 8.57 -2.38
CA VAL A 18 -2.52 8.13 -1.61
C VAL A 18 -3.66 7.86 -2.58
N LEU A 19 -4.21 6.64 -2.51
CA LEU A 19 -5.25 6.13 -3.39
C LEU A 19 -6.48 5.71 -2.58
N SER A 20 -7.67 5.86 -3.16
CA SER A 20 -8.92 5.39 -2.54
C SER A 20 -10.03 5.31 -3.58
N SER A 21 -10.80 4.22 -3.57
CA SER A 21 -12.07 4.11 -4.31
C SER A 21 -13.29 4.54 -3.48
N TRP A 22 -13.06 5.09 -2.28
CA TRP A 22 -14.10 5.58 -1.39
C TRP A 22 -14.59 6.98 -1.83
N ALA A 23 -15.74 7.00 -2.54
CA ALA A 23 -16.32 8.17 -3.22
C ALA A 23 -16.41 9.49 -2.41
N PRO A 24 -16.67 9.51 -1.09
CA PRO A 24 -16.62 10.74 -0.30
C PRO A 24 -15.23 11.40 -0.22
N ASN A 25 -14.15 10.74 -0.69
CA ASN A 25 -12.82 11.32 -0.77
C ASN A 25 -12.43 11.49 -2.25
N ALA A 26 -12.02 12.70 -2.63
CA ALA A 26 -11.55 13.04 -3.97
C ALA A 26 -10.11 12.54 -4.24
N LEU A 27 -9.78 11.33 -3.79
CA LEU A 27 -8.48 10.70 -4.05
C LEU A 27 -8.56 9.87 -5.35
N PRO A 28 -7.46 9.74 -6.09
CA PRO A 28 -7.44 8.87 -7.26
C PRO A 28 -7.66 7.40 -6.87
N GLY A 29 -8.39 6.65 -7.70
CA GLY A 29 -8.57 5.21 -7.52
C GLY A 29 -7.34 4.38 -7.90
N GLY A 30 -6.39 4.97 -8.64
CA GLY A 30 -5.15 4.31 -9.02
C GLY A 30 -4.11 5.29 -9.55
N ALA A 31 -2.86 4.82 -9.66
CA ALA A 31 -1.78 5.55 -10.30
C ALA A 31 -0.77 4.58 -10.93
N ALA A 32 -0.17 4.99 -12.04
CA ALA A 32 0.88 4.25 -12.73
C ALA A 32 2.22 4.97 -12.59
N ILE A 33 3.27 4.21 -12.28
CA ILE A 33 4.64 4.68 -12.13
C ILE A 33 5.49 4.02 -13.22
N PRO A 34 6.10 4.78 -14.14
CA PRO A 34 6.99 4.21 -15.14
C PRO A 34 8.26 3.64 -14.47
N VAL A 35 8.72 2.47 -14.94
CA VAL A 35 9.96 1.82 -14.44
C VAL A 35 11.00 1.78 -15.54
N GLY A 36 10.70 1.14 -16.68
CA GLY A 36 11.51 1.23 -17.90
C GLY A 36 12.81 0.42 -17.91
N PHE A 37 13.02 -0.52 -16.98
CA PHE A 37 14.16 -1.44 -16.97
C PHE A 37 13.78 -2.84 -16.49
N LYS A 38 14.67 -3.82 -16.72
CA LYS A 38 14.46 -5.21 -16.26
C LYS A 38 14.76 -5.30 -14.78
N CYS A 39 13.85 -5.86 -14.00
CA CYS A 39 14.04 -6.05 -12.58
C CYS A 39 13.65 -7.47 -12.20
N ARG A 40 14.33 -8.03 -11.20
CA ARG A 40 13.98 -9.34 -10.63
C ARG A 40 12.94 -9.22 -9.52
N ARG A 41 12.91 -8.07 -8.83
CA ARG A 41 12.08 -7.82 -7.65
C ARG A 41 11.74 -6.34 -7.53
N LEU A 42 10.56 -6.10 -6.99
CA LEU A 42 10.09 -4.78 -6.58
C LEU A 42 9.80 -4.80 -5.08
N TRP A 43 10.34 -3.84 -4.35
CA TRP A 43 9.98 -3.59 -2.95
C TRP A 43 9.07 -2.38 -2.89
N LEU A 44 7.92 -2.54 -2.25
CA LEU A 44 6.97 -1.45 -1.98
C LEU A 44 6.85 -1.25 -0.48
N LEU A 45 6.88 0.02 -0.06
CA LEU A 45 6.57 0.41 1.31
C LEU A 45 5.14 0.96 1.34
N LEU A 46 4.21 0.13 1.79
CA LEU A 46 2.77 0.37 1.68
C LEU A 46 2.17 0.72 3.04
N GLN A 47 1.31 1.72 3.08
CA GLN A 47 0.39 1.91 4.20
C GLN A 47 -1.02 1.58 3.75
N ASN A 48 -1.81 1.00 4.63
CA ASN A 48 -3.19 0.71 4.30
C ASN A 48 -4.10 1.02 5.47
N TYR A 49 -5.22 1.65 5.16
CA TYR A 49 -6.34 1.81 6.05
C TYR A 49 -7.51 1.04 5.48
N VAL A 50 -7.94 0.03 6.21
CA VAL A 50 -9.27 -0.54 6.07
C VAL A 50 -9.77 -0.84 7.48
N HIS A 51 -11.09 -0.90 7.67
CA HIS A 51 -11.61 -1.30 8.98
C HIS A 51 -11.09 -2.71 9.32
N PRO A 52 -10.47 -2.96 10.50
CA PRO A 52 -9.79 -4.23 10.78
C PRO A 52 -10.65 -5.50 10.70
N MET A 53 -11.98 -5.36 10.72
CA MET A 53 -12.91 -6.47 10.48
C MET A 53 -12.93 -6.95 9.02
N LYS A 54 -12.40 -6.17 8.06
CA LYS A 54 -12.34 -6.52 6.63
C LYS A 54 -11.06 -7.28 6.29
N ASN A 55 -10.93 -8.49 6.82
CA ASN A 55 -9.91 -9.45 6.38
C ASN A 55 -10.44 -10.29 5.21
N TYR A 56 -9.52 -10.87 4.43
CA TYR A 56 -9.81 -11.76 3.30
C TYR A 56 -10.55 -11.08 2.13
N VAL A 57 -10.52 -9.75 2.09
CA VAL A 57 -11.03 -8.94 0.98
C VAL A 57 -9.85 -8.22 0.33
N VAL A 58 -9.89 -8.09 -1.00
CA VAL A 58 -8.89 -7.35 -1.75
C VAL A 58 -9.03 -5.85 -1.42
N ASN A 59 -7.99 -5.28 -0.83
CA ASN A 59 -7.92 -3.86 -0.49
C ASN A 59 -7.39 -3.02 -1.65
N GLY A 60 -6.47 -3.61 -2.42
CA GLY A 60 -5.89 -3.01 -3.61
C GLY A 60 -5.16 -4.04 -4.45
N GLU A 61 -4.55 -3.59 -5.53
CA GLU A 61 -3.78 -4.42 -6.45
C GLU A 61 -2.48 -3.71 -6.84
N ILE A 62 -1.43 -4.51 -7.01
CA ILE A 62 -0.20 -4.12 -7.69
C ILE A 62 -0.23 -4.79 -9.05
N VAL A 63 -0.19 -4.00 -10.12
CA VAL A 63 -0.20 -4.49 -11.50
C VAL A 63 1.13 -4.15 -12.15
N LEU A 64 1.91 -5.19 -12.43
CA LEU A 64 3.16 -5.10 -13.16
C LEU A 64 2.85 -5.22 -14.66
N LYS A 65 3.14 -4.18 -15.43
CA LYS A 65 2.93 -4.15 -16.89
C LYS A 65 4.26 -4.27 -17.60
N TYR A 66 4.40 -5.28 -18.44
CA TYR A 66 5.63 -5.57 -19.18
C TYR A 66 5.52 -5.10 -20.62
N VAL A 67 6.68 -4.80 -21.24
CA VAL A 67 6.73 -4.27 -22.62
C VAL A 67 6.27 -5.26 -23.70
N ASP A 68 6.17 -6.54 -23.38
CA ASP A 68 5.62 -7.57 -24.27
C ASP A 68 4.09 -7.69 -24.18
N GLY A 69 3.46 -6.84 -23.38
CA GLY A 69 2.01 -6.82 -23.13
C GLY A 69 1.55 -7.79 -22.04
N THR A 70 2.45 -8.55 -21.41
CA THR A 70 2.08 -9.39 -20.27
C THR A 70 1.83 -8.54 -19.02
N GLU A 71 0.95 -9.02 -18.15
CA GLU A 71 0.66 -8.40 -16.86
C GLU A 71 0.78 -9.44 -15.73
N HIS A 72 1.26 -8.98 -14.57
CA HIS A 72 1.18 -9.72 -13.32
C HIS A 72 0.43 -8.88 -12.28
N ILE A 73 -0.62 -9.47 -11.69
CA ILE A 73 -1.46 -8.81 -10.69
C ILE A 73 -1.24 -9.49 -9.33
N GLU A 74 -0.69 -8.75 -8.37
CA GLU A 74 -0.62 -9.15 -6.96
C GLU A 74 -1.75 -8.45 -6.20
N SER A 75 -2.76 -9.23 -5.76
CA SER A 75 -3.83 -8.72 -4.92
C SER A 75 -3.33 -8.45 -3.50
N LEU A 76 -3.64 -7.28 -2.95
CA LEU A 76 -3.32 -6.89 -1.58
C LEU A 76 -4.47 -7.28 -0.64
N VAL A 77 -4.26 -8.34 0.15
CA VAL A 77 -5.30 -8.99 0.96
C VAL A 77 -4.81 -9.18 2.40
N PRO A 78 -5.48 -8.60 3.40
CA PRO A 78 -5.20 -8.90 4.80
C PRO A 78 -5.70 -10.29 5.23
N PRO A 79 -5.02 -10.98 6.16
CA PRO A 79 -3.71 -10.66 6.74
C PRO A 79 -2.56 -11.31 5.96
N PHE A 80 -2.69 -11.54 4.65
CA PHE A 80 -1.69 -12.28 3.90
C PHE A 80 -0.47 -11.44 3.56
N ASN A 81 -0.65 -10.31 2.88
CA ASN A 81 0.46 -9.50 2.36
C ASN A 81 0.34 -8.00 2.65
N LEU A 82 -0.72 -7.58 3.33
CA LEU A 82 -0.97 -6.20 3.75
C LEU A 82 -1.89 -6.22 4.97
N ASP A 83 -1.82 -5.22 5.85
CA ASP A 83 -2.78 -5.06 6.92
C ASP A 83 -3.11 -3.58 7.18
N CYS A 84 -3.77 -3.28 8.30
CA CYS A 84 -4.10 -1.91 8.64
C CYS A 84 -2.92 -1.27 9.39
N TYR A 85 -2.53 -0.06 9.04
CA TYR A 85 -1.29 0.60 9.51
C TYR A 85 -1.11 0.71 11.04
N PHE A 86 -2.13 0.41 11.84
CA PHE A 86 -2.08 0.45 13.31
C PHE A 86 -2.16 -0.94 13.95
N GLN A 87 -2.23 -2.00 13.15
CA GLN A 87 -2.34 -3.40 13.56
C GLN A 87 -1.65 -4.32 12.56
N HIS A 88 -0.45 -4.78 12.92
CA HIS A 88 0.30 -5.68 12.06
C HIS A 88 -0.11 -7.15 12.26
N PHE A 89 -0.57 -7.77 11.18
CA PHE A 89 -0.92 -9.19 11.06
C PHE A 89 -0.43 -9.82 9.75
N SER A 90 0.10 -9.02 8.83
CA SER A 90 0.57 -9.43 7.51
C SER A 90 1.62 -10.54 7.64
N ARG A 91 1.46 -11.62 6.89
CA ARG A 91 2.37 -12.77 6.92
C ARG A 91 3.54 -12.63 5.96
N LYS A 92 3.35 -11.86 4.88
CA LYS A 92 4.40 -11.60 3.86
C LYS A 92 5.02 -10.21 3.98
N GLY A 93 4.27 -9.22 4.46
CA GLY A 93 4.77 -7.87 4.67
C GLY A 93 5.65 -7.80 5.92
N THR A 94 6.73 -7.03 5.86
CA THR A 94 7.56 -6.73 7.04
C THR A 94 7.18 -5.34 7.58
N PRO A 95 6.80 -5.20 8.86
CA PRO A 95 6.36 -3.93 9.40
C PRO A 95 7.55 -2.98 9.58
N VAL A 96 7.44 -1.78 9.02
CA VAL A 96 8.38 -0.68 9.16
C VAL A 96 7.72 0.40 10.03
N PRO A 97 8.25 0.73 11.21
CA PRO A 97 7.67 1.75 12.08
C PRO A 97 7.57 3.12 11.41
N MET A 98 6.39 3.73 11.49
CA MET A 98 6.06 5.07 10.95
C MET A 98 5.74 6.08 12.06
N GLY A 99 6.19 5.81 13.27
CA GLY A 99 5.98 6.65 14.44
C GLY A 99 4.70 6.32 15.20
N ARG A 100 4.15 7.33 15.89
CA ARG A 100 3.02 7.16 16.81
C ARG A 100 1.84 8.02 16.39
N LEU A 101 0.67 7.41 16.32
CA LEU A 101 -0.60 8.08 16.10
C LEU A 101 -0.99 8.90 17.33
N GLY A 102 -1.65 10.03 17.09
CA GLY A 102 -2.35 10.74 18.15
C GLY A 102 -3.51 9.92 18.74
N PRO A 103 -4.09 10.35 19.87
CA PRO A 103 -5.21 9.66 20.48
C PRO A 103 -6.36 9.46 19.49
N ALA A 104 -6.77 8.22 19.28
CA ALA A 104 -7.84 7.86 18.37
C ALA A 104 -8.86 6.99 19.12
N ARG A 105 -10.11 7.47 19.26
CA ARG A 105 -11.14 6.83 20.11
C ARG A 105 -11.49 5.39 19.74
N PHE A 106 -11.17 4.97 18.52
CA PHE A 106 -11.49 3.65 17.99
C PHE A 106 -10.26 2.74 17.88
N ILE A 107 -9.06 3.26 18.16
CA ILE A 107 -7.81 2.49 18.19
C ILE A 107 -7.41 2.31 19.64
N HIS A 108 -7.15 1.06 20.05
CA HIS A 108 -6.67 0.78 21.40
C HIS A 108 -5.34 1.52 21.66
N SER A 109 -5.13 2.03 22.87
CA SER A 109 -3.92 2.84 23.20
C SER A 109 -2.60 2.09 22.97
N GLY A 110 -2.61 0.76 23.11
CA GLY A 110 -1.48 -0.12 22.79
C GLY A 110 -1.23 -0.36 21.29
N MET A 111 -2.11 0.13 20.41
CA MET A 111 -2.06 -0.02 18.96
C MET A 111 -1.83 1.32 18.26
N LEU A 112 -1.31 2.32 18.96
CA LEU A 112 -1.02 3.64 18.40
C LEU A 112 0.33 3.71 17.67
N PHE A 113 1.03 2.59 17.52
CA PHE A 113 2.28 2.53 16.77
C PHE A 113 1.96 2.27 15.31
N ALA A 114 2.09 3.31 14.49
CA ALA A 114 1.83 3.18 13.07
C ALA A 114 2.99 2.44 12.39
N HIS A 115 2.67 1.67 11.35
CA HIS A 115 3.65 1.07 10.46
C HIS A 115 3.26 1.25 8.99
N ALA A 116 4.20 0.94 8.13
CA ALA A 116 4.00 0.59 6.74
C ALA A 116 4.48 -0.86 6.56
N ASP A 117 3.92 -1.60 5.61
CA ASP A 117 4.42 -2.93 5.24
C ASP A 117 5.40 -2.80 4.09
N ALA A 118 6.64 -3.27 4.31
CA ALA A 118 7.58 -3.54 3.23
C ALA A 118 7.21 -4.88 2.59
N LEU A 119 6.80 -4.84 1.33
CA LEU A 119 6.35 -6.00 0.56
C LEU A 119 7.24 -6.20 -0.66
N GLU A 120 7.78 -7.42 -0.81
CA GLU A 120 8.45 -7.86 -2.02
C GLU A 120 7.43 -8.42 -3.02
N VAL A 121 7.52 -7.99 -4.27
CA VAL A 121 6.81 -8.58 -5.41
C VAL A 121 7.84 -9.06 -6.42
N ALA A 122 7.71 -10.32 -6.83
CA ALA A 122 8.57 -10.90 -7.85
C ALA A 122 8.28 -10.27 -9.23
N CYS A 123 9.32 -10.06 -10.02
CA CYS A 123 9.20 -9.59 -11.39
C CYS A 123 9.80 -10.63 -12.34
N ASP A 124 9.39 -10.62 -13.60
CA ASP A 124 10.07 -11.37 -14.65
C ASP A 124 11.39 -10.66 -15.04
N PRO A 125 12.56 -11.24 -14.75
CA PRO A 125 13.83 -10.61 -15.09
C PRO A 125 14.15 -10.68 -16.59
N ALA A 126 13.49 -11.55 -17.36
CA ALA A 126 13.72 -11.69 -18.80
C ALA A 126 13.09 -10.54 -19.57
N VAL A 127 11.97 -10.00 -19.08
CA VAL A 127 11.17 -8.98 -19.75
C VAL A 127 11.31 -7.64 -19.04
N ARG A 128 11.38 -6.55 -19.81
CA ARG A 128 11.47 -5.21 -19.24
C ARG A 128 10.13 -4.79 -18.64
N LEU A 129 10.14 -4.36 -17.38
CA LEU A 129 8.97 -3.80 -16.72
C LEU A 129 8.73 -2.38 -17.26
N GLU A 130 7.56 -2.15 -17.85
CA GLU A 130 7.16 -0.86 -18.39
C GLU A 130 6.69 0.06 -17.26
N SER A 131 5.74 -0.41 -16.47
CA SER A 131 5.16 0.36 -15.37
C SER A 131 4.64 -0.52 -14.24
N VAL A 132 4.50 0.10 -13.07
CA VAL A 132 3.80 -0.46 -11.91
C VAL A 132 2.56 0.39 -11.68
N GLU A 133 1.39 -0.23 -11.74
CA GLU A 133 0.12 0.43 -11.41
C GLU A 133 -0.36 -0.04 -10.04
N LEU A 134 -0.72 0.91 -9.19
CA LEU A 134 -1.42 0.65 -7.94
C LEU A 134 -2.89 0.99 -8.11
N ARG A 135 -3.77 0.11 -7.65
CA ARG A 135 -5.22 0.29 -7.68
C ARG A 135 -5.78 0.14 -6.26
N ALA A 136 -6.57 1.11 -5.81
CA ALA A 136 -7.41 0.96 -4.63
C ALA A 136 -8.72 0.31 -5.06
N THR A 137 -8.99 -0.91 -4.60
CA THR A 137 -10.17 -1.68 -5.04
C THR A 137 -11.26 -1.78 -3.96
N CYS A 138 -10.91 -1.56 -2.70
CA CYS A 138 -11.89 -1.56 -1.62
C CYS A 138 -12.70 -0.26 -1.55
N SER A 139 -14.02 -0.40 -1.38
CA SER A 139 -14.98 0.72 -1.31
C SER A 139 -14.78 1.63 -0.10
N GLU A 140 -14.16 1.13 0.98
CA GLU A 140 -13.91 1.89 2.21
C GLU A 140 -12.49 1.62 2.70
N GLY A 141 -11.52 1.98 1.87
CA GLY A 141 -10.11 1.87 2.20
C GLY A 141 -9.28 3.00 1.63
N VAL A 142 -8.08 3.16 2.19
CA VAL A 142 -7.05 4.07 1.67
C VAL A 142 -5.77 3.28 1.55
N LEU A 143 -5.17 3.29 0.36
CA LEU A 143 -3.88 2.67 0.08
C LEU A 143 -2.85 3.78 -0.12
N GLY A 144 -1.75 3.71 0.62
CA GLY A 144 -0.63 4.63 0.53
C GLY A 144 0.62 3.92 0.01
N LEU A 145 1.34 4.56 -0.90
CA LEU A 145 2.70 4.17 -1.27
C LEU A 145 3.67 5.23 -0.74
N VAL A 146 4.54 4.82 0.17
CA VAL A 146 5.55 5.67 0.80
C VAL A 146 6.88 5.61 0.06
N GLY A 147 7.19 4.46 -0.53
CA GLY A 147 8.42 4.26 -1.28
C GLY A 147 8.34 3.02 -2.15
N MET A 148 9.12 3.02 -3.23
CA MET A 148 9.23 1.90 -4.16
C MET A 148 10.70 1.77 -4.58
N THR A 149 11.23 0.55 -4.56
CA THR A 149 12.59 0.24 -5.01
C THR A 149 12.53 -0.94 -5.95
N ALA A 150 12.91 -0.72 -7.21
CA ALA A 150 13.09 -1.80 -8.17
C ALA A 150 14.54 -2.27 -8.13
N VAL A 151 14.73 -3.59 -8.02
CA VAL A 151 16.05 -4.21 -7.93
C VAL A 151 16.34 -4.93 -9.24
N GLY A 152 17.33 -4.41 -9.97
CA GLY A 152 17.87 -5.01 -11.18
C GLY A 152 18.72 -6.26 -10.91
N GLU A 153 19.31 -6.79 -11.99
CA GLU A 153 20.50 -7.64 -11.90
C GLU A 153 21.72 -6.83 -11.46
#